data_AF-A0A1G3AK76-F1
#
_entry.id   AF-A0A1G3AK76-F1
#
_cell.length_a   1.000
_cell.length_b   1.000
_cell.length_c   1.000
_cell.angle_alpha   90.00
_cell.angle_beta   90.00
_cell.angle_gamma   90.00
#
_symmetry.space_group_name_H-M   'P 1'
#
loop_
_entity.id
_entity.type
_entity.pdbx_description
1 polymer ?
#
loop_
_entity_poly.entity_id
_entity_poly.type
_entity_poly.pdbx_seq_one_letter_code
_entity_poly.pdbx_strand_id
1 'polypeptide(L)'
;MEALAWGHALPRLAKSLPPEVWWDLLGRLFEVVADSDGVELDEAPLVHQMLAGELPLTLWHLFPEIAPCRKLGRAARRALSAGLVDLLDGEGLPRAEHLGMLRPLLACWTRCRALSRESAKKCWTGAAQTQYEWLVRNALRLSRLDGTHVFSCGPSGAWSEGLFDAAVRFSGDDDDRQIAALVLPGRKKADTPRTSKLALPEVATHSEWSAVAVLRPNWKPAGPRLVVTYPGESVRIELECGREVLWTGTWELEVSRDGERMRPDASWEEVCWVSDDDVDYLELEIALQGGLRVERHLLLAREDQILLLADAILGDRPANLEYRACLPLADGISFQPADESREGFLAGRRRLALALPLALAEWRGDSHAGSLDQSGRGLELCQRARARSMFAPLFFDLRPRRMTRPLTWRQLTVAENLAIQPPDVAVGYRVVVGKGQWLIFRSLAPAANRTLLGHNLATEMLVARFDRHGEVHPLLEIES
;
A
#
# COMPACT_ATOMS: atom_id res chain seq x y z
N MET A 1 1.05 -2.59 28.41
CA MET A 1 2.49 -2.23 28.37
C MET A 1 3.14 -2.23 29.74
N GLU A 2 2.51 -1.68 30.79
CA GLU A 2 3.10 -1.60 32.13
C GLU A 2 3.49 -2.96 32.72
N ALA A 3 2.63 -3.98 32.60
CA ALA A 3 2.93 -5.34 33.09
C ALA A 3 4.22 -5.93 32.50
N LEU A 4 4.47 -5.73 31.20
CA LEU A 4 5.72 -6.16 30.56
C LEU A 4 6.94 -5.38 31.07
N ALA A 5 6.79 -4.06 31.26
CA ALA A 5 7.87 -3.25 31.82
C ALA A 5 8.24 -3.72 33.23
N TRP A 6 7.25 -4.01 34.08
CA TRP A 6 7.45 -4.61 35.40
C TRP A 6 8.10 -5.99 35.31
N GLY A 7 7.64 -6.85 34.40
CA GLY A 7 8.23 -8.18 34.16
C GLY A 7 9.73 -8.11 33.85
N HIS A 8 10.15 -7.21 32.95
CA HIS A 8 11.56 -6.99 32.63
C HIS A 8 12.35 -6.28 33.75
N ALA A 9 11.68 -5.55 34.65
CA ALA A 9 12.32 -4.85 35.76
C ALA A 9 12.53 -5.76 36.99
N LEU A 10 11.72 -6.81 37.16
CA LEU A 10 11.73 -7.68 38.35
C LEU A 10 13.13 -8.15 38.80
N PRO A 11 14.04 -8.62 37.91
CA PRO A 11 15.38 -9.05 38.34
C PRO A 11 16.21 -7.93 38.97
N ARG A 12 16.05 -6.69 38.49
CA ARG A 12 16.74 -5.51 39.04
C ARG A 12 16.08 -5.05 40.34
N LEU A 13 14.75 -5.12 40.40
CA LEU A 13 13.96 -4.72 41.56
C LEU A 13 14.16 -5.63 42.77
N ALA A 14 14.58 -6.89 42.57
CA ALA A 14 14.95 -7.80 43.66
C ALA A 14 16.07 -7.24 44.56
N LYS A 15 16.88 -6.30 44.06
CA LYS A 15 17.95 -5.64 44.84
C LYS A 15 17.46 -4.46 45.68
N SER A 16 16.26 -3.95 45.40
CA SER A 16 15.76 -2.68 45.96
C SER A 16 14.44 -2.82 46.70
N LEU A 17 13.66 -3.86 46.43
CA LEU A 17 12.36 -4.09 47.05
C LEU A 17 12.46 -5.10 48.22
N PRO A 18 11.64 -4.95 49.27
CA PRO A 18 11.43 -6.00 50.25
C PRO A 18 10.92 -7.29 49.59
N PRO A 19 11.28 -8.49 50.10
CA PRO A 19 10.85 -9.76 49.51
C PRO A 19 9.34 -9.88 49.32
N GLU A 20 8.55 -9.46 50.31
CA GLU A 20 7.08 -9.47 50.27
C GLU A 20 6.55 -8.69 49.05
N VAL A 21 7.02 -7.45 48.88
CA VAL A 21 6.60 -6.56 47.78
C VAL A 21 6.99 -7.12 46.42
N TRP A 22 8.16 -7.77 46.34
CA TRP A 22 8.62 -8.41 45.10
C TRP A 22 7.72 -9.60 44.72
N TRP A 23 7.36 -10.44 45.69
CA TRP A 23 6.46 -11.57 45.48
C TRP A 23 5.04 -11.12 45.15
N ASP A 24 4.54 -10.07 45.81
CA ASP A 24 3.24 -9.47 45.50
C ASP A 24 3.21 -8.96 44.05
N LEU A 25 4.27 -8.26 43.61
CA LEU A 25 4.37 -7.79 42.23
C LEU A 25 4.38 -8.95 41.23
N LEU A 26 5.16 -10.00 41.50
CA LEU A 26 5.15 -11.21 40.65
C LEU A 26 3.76 -11.86 40.64
N GLY A 27 3.07 -11.92 41.79
CA GLY A 27 1.69 -12.40 41.90
C GLY A 27 0.72 -11.60 41.02
N ARG A 28 0.81 -10.26 41.03
CA ARG A 28 0.02 -9.41 40.14
C ARG A 28 0.29 -9.66 38.66
N LEU A 29 1.54 -9.93 38.27
CA LEU A 29 1.84 -10.31 36.89
C LEU A 29 1.23 -11.67 36.51
N PHE A 30 1.13 -12.62 37.45
CA PHE A 30 0.41 -13.87 37.22
C PHE A 30 -1.09 -13.66 37.05
N GLU A 31 -1.71 -12.79 37.84
CA GLU A 31 -3.12 -12.42 37.68
C GLU A 31 -3.35 -11.84 36.27
N VAL A 32 -2.50 -10.92 35.81
CA VAL A 32 -2.58 -10.35 34.45
C VAL A 32 -2.45 -11.42 33.36
N VAL A 33 -1.57 -12.42 33.55
CA VAL A 33 -1.46 -13.55 32.60
C VAL A 33 -2.73 -14.41 32.62
N ALA A 34 -3.29 -14.69 33.79
CA ALA A 34 -4.51 -15.48 33.92
C ALA A 34 -5.72 -14.77 33.29
N ASP A 35 -5.84 -13.46 33.49
CA ASP A 35 -6.91 -12.63 32.92
C ASP A 35 -6.83 -12.54 31.38
N SER A 36 -5.65 -12.84 30.80
CA SER A 36 -5.48 -12.85 29.34
C SER A 36 -6.18 -14.02 28.63
N ASP A 37 -6.62 -15.05 29.37
CA ASP A 37 -7.37 -16.18 28.80
C ASP A 37 -8.72 -15.76 28.17
N GLY A 38 -9.25 -14.59 28.54
CA GLY A 38 -10.47 -14.03 27.95
C GLY A 38 -10.24 -13.05 26.80
N VAL A 39 -9.00 -12.83 26.37
CA VAL A 39 -8.66 -11.91 25.28
C VAL A 39 -8.55 -12.70 23.99
N GLU A 40 -9.48 -12.49 23.07
CA GLU A 40 -9.45 -13.16 21.76
C GLU A 40 -8.38 -12.57 20.84
N LEU A 41 -7.69 -13.46 20.10
CA LEU A 41 -6.59 -13.08 19.20
C LEU A 41 -7.06 -12.14 18.09
N ASP A 42 -8.22 -12.38 17.51
CA ASP A 42 -8.74 -11.59 16.38
C ASP A 42 -9.30 -10.23 16.82
N GLU A 43 -9.85 -10.14 18.04
CA GLU A 43 -10.45 -8.91 18.57
C GLU A 43 -9.40 -7.93 19.12
N ALA A 44 -8.37 -8.46 19.80
CA ALA A 44 -7.31 -7.64 20.39
C ALA A 44 -5.91 -8.23 20.15
N PRO A 45 -5.44 -8.29 18.88
CA PRO A 45 -4.23 -9.02 18.50
C PRO A 45 -3.00 -8.64 19.32
N LEU A 46 -2.73 -7.35 19.45
CA LEU A 46 -1.56 -6.86 20.17
C LEU A 46 -1.64 -7.17 21.67
N VAL A 47 -2.82 -7.02 22.28
CA VAL A 47 -3.03 -7.28 23.72
C VAL A 47 -2.84 -8.76 23.99
N HIS A 48 -3.46 -9.64 23.20
CA HIS A 48 -3.27 -11.08 23.30
C HIS A 48 -1.79 -11.46 23.18
N GLN A 49 -1.11 -10.99 22.12
CA GLN A 49 0.30 -11.35 21.90
C GLN A 49 1.22 -10.86 23.03
N MET A 50 0.93 -9.71 23.64
CA MET A 50 1.70 -9.19 24.76
C MET A 50 1.41 -9.93 26.08
N LEU A 51 0.15 -10.24 26.38
CA LEU A 51 -0.24 -10.79 27.69
C LEU A 51 -0.27 -12.32 27.74
N ALA A 52 -0.76 -12.98 26.69
CA ALA A 52 -0.78 -14.44 26.59
C ALA A 52 0.53 -15.01 26.01
N GLY A 53 1.30 -14.19 25.28
CA GLY A 53 2.57 -14.57 24.64
C GLY A 53 3.81 -14.03 25.35
N GLU A 54 4.10 -12.75 25.18
CA GLU A 54 5.36 -12.12 25.58
C GLU A 54 5.60 -12.11 27.09
N LEU A 55 4.60 -11.71 27.89
CA LEU A 55 4.70 -11.64 29.34
C LEU A 55 5.00 -13.01 29.97
N PRO A 56 4.23 -14.08 29.70
CA PRO A 56 4.50 -15.39 30.25
C PRO A 56 5.82 -15.99 29.73
N LEU A 57 6.23 -15.68 28.49
CA LEU A 57 7.55 -16.06 27.99
C LEU A 57 8.67 -15.35 28.76
N THR A 58 8.49 -14.07 29.07
CA THR A 58 9.44 -13.26 29.84
C THR A 58 9.61 -13.81 31.25
N LEU A 59 8.51 -14.09 31.96
CA LEU A 59 8.54 -14.69 33.30
C LEU A 59 9.17 -16.09 33.29
N TRP A 60 8.84 -16.90 32.28
CA TRP A 60 9.45 -18.22 32.09
C TRP A 60 10.97 -18.14 31.87
N HIS A 61 11.43 -17.17 31.08
CA HIS A 61 12.85 -16.98 30.77
C HIS A 61 13.64 -16.44 31.97
N LEU A 62 13.09 -15.46 32.69
CA LEU A 62 13.78 -14.78 33.78
C LEU A 62 13.81 -15.58 35.08
N PHE A 63 12.78 -16.40 35.34
CA PHE A 63 12.63 -17.13 36.60
C PHE A 63 12.36 -18.64 36.41
N PRO A 64 13.23 -19.38 35.68
CA PRO A 64 13.03 -20.80 35.40
C PRO A 64 13.00 -21.69 36.66
N GLU A 65 13.58 -21.22 37.76
CA GLU A 65 13.60 -21.88 39.07
C GLU A 65 12.24 -21.82 39.79
N ILE A 66 11.40 -20.83 39.49
CA ILE A 66 10.08 -20.67 40.10
C ILE A 66 9.10 -21.59 39.35
N ALA A 67 8.56 -22.60 40.06
CA ALA A 67 7.76 -23.64 39.43
C ALA A 67 6.51 -23.12 38.67
N PRO A 68 5.75 -22.14 39.18
CA PRO A 68 4.70 -21.47 38.40
C PRO A 68 5.20 -20.82 37.09
N CYS A 69 6.29 -20.04 37.13
CA CYS A 69 6.88 -19.38 35.94
C CYS A 69 7.30 -20.41 34.89
N ARG A 70 7.90 -21.52 35.32
CA ARG A 70 8.33 -22.60 34.45
C ARG A 70 7.17 -23.24 33.66
N LYS A 71 5.96 -23.28 34.23
CA LYS A 71 4.77 -23.86 33.58
C LYS A 71 4.20 -22.96 32.47
N LEU A 72 4.42 -21.64 32.55
CA LEU A 72 3.90 -20.66 31.59
C LEU A 72 4.47 -20.84 30.17
N GLY A 73 5.71 -21.30 30.05
CA GLY A 73 6.42 -21.35 28.76
C GLY A 73 5.77 -22.22 27.68
N ARG A 74 4.89 -23.19 28.01
CA ARG A 74 4.17 -23.94 26.97
C ARG A 74 3.02 -23.13 26.38
N ALA A 75 2.22 -22.48 27.22
CA ALA A 75 1.10 -21.64 26.79
C ALA A 75 1.60 -20.43 25.99
N ALA A 76 2.62 -19.75 26.50
CA ALA A 76 3.26 -18.61 25.82
C ALA A 76 3.67 -18.91 24.37
N ARG A 77 4.36 -20.04 24.16
CA ARG A 77 4.82 -20.44 22.83
C ARG A 77 3.68 -20.79 21.88
N ARG A 78 2.58 -21.35 22.40
CA ARG A 78 1.38 -21.62 21.62
C ARG A 78 0.72 -20.31 21.18
N ALA A 79 0.51 -19.38 22.11
CA ALA A 79 -0.08 -18.07 21.83
C ALA A 79 0.73 -17.26 20.80
N LEU A 80 2.07 -17.27 20.92
CA LEU A 80 2.96 -16.60 19.96
C LEU A 80 2.94 -17.26 18.58
N SER A 81 2.86 -18.60 18.54
CA SER A 81 2.78 -19.32 17.26
C SER A 81 1.46 -19.05 16.55
N ALA A 82 0.34 -19.08 17.30
CA ALA A 82 -0.98 -18.72 16.78
C ALA A 82 -0.98 -17.28 16.24
N GLY A 83 -0.43 -16.32 16.98
CA GLY A 83 -0.33 -14.94 16.50
C GLY A 83 0.39 -14.78 15.17
N LEU A 84 1.54 -15.44 15.00
CA LEU A 84 2.29 -15.35 13.75
C LEU A 84 1.63 -16.11 12.59
N VAL A 85 0.89 -17.19 12.86
CA VAL A 85 0.28 -18.02 11.81
C VAL A 85 -1.12 -17.52 11.42
N ASP A 86 -1.89 -17.02 12.39
CA ASP A 86 -3.31 -16.74 12.20
C ASP A 86 -3.57 -15.25 11.88
N LEU A 87 -2.69 -14.34 12.29
CA LEU A 87 -2.81 -12.90 11.99
C LEU A 87 -2.18 -12.49 10.66
N LEU A 88 -1.42 -13.38 10.02
CA LEU A 88 -0.66 -13.11 8.81
C LEU A 88 -1.17 -13.99 7.66
N ASP A 89 -1.05 -13.49 6.44
CA ASP A 89 -1.60 -14.09 5.22
C ASP A 89 -0.87 -15.33 4.70
N GLY A 90 0.09 -15.86 5.45
CA GLY A 90 0.98 -16.89 4.94
C GLY A 90 2.25 -16.34 4.31
N GLU A 91 2.38 -15.03 4.08
CA GLU A 91 3.57 -14.36 3.54
C GLU A 91 3.97 -13.13 4.37
N GLY A 92 3.60 -13.11 5.65
CA GLY A 92 4.04 -12.09 6.59
C GLY A 92 3.32 -10.75 6.50
N LEU A 93 2.21 -10.63 5.77
CA LEU A 93 1.37 -9.43 5.78
C LEU A 93 0.16 -9.62 6.72
N PRO A 94 -0.12 -8.65 7.60
CA PRO A 94 -1.38 -8.64 8.34
C PRO A 94 -2.49 -8.05 7.48
N ARG A 95 -3.74 -8.31 7.88
CA ARG A 95 -4.91 -7.60 7.32
C ARG A 95 -4.74 -6.09 7.38
N ALA A 96 -5.28 -5.39 6.39
CA ALA A 96 -5.24 -3.94 6.28
C ALA A 96 -5.73 -3.23 7.55
N GLU A 97 -6.76 -3.77 8.20
CA GLU A 97 -7.31 -3.30 9.49
C GLU A 97 -6.27 -3.32 10.62
N HIS A 98 -5.35 -4.29 10.58
CA HIS A 98 -4.30 -4.50 11.57
C HIS A 98 -2.95 -3.91 11.15
N LEU A 99 -2.85 -3.28 9.97
CA LEU A 99 -1.59 -2.74 9.46
C LEU A 99 -0.98 -1.70 10.40
N GLY A 100 -1.81 -0.88 11.06
CA GLY A 100 -1.37 0.07 12.08
C GLY A 100 -0.73 -0.58 13.33
N MET A 101 -0.97 -1.88 13.55
CA MET A 101 -0.38 -2.68 14.64
C MET A 101 0.86 -3.47 14.20
N LEU A 102 1.26 -3.43 12.92
CA LEU A 102 2.37 -4.21 12.38
C LEU A 102 3.66 -3.99 13.18
N ARG A 103 4.03 -2.73 13.46
CA ARG A 103 5.27 -2.42 14.20
C ARG A 103 5.21 -2.81 15.68
N PRO A 104 4.14 -2.51 16.43
CA PRO A 104 3.97 -3.04 17.78
C PRO A 104 4.06 -4.57 17.86
N LEU A 105 3.40 -5.29 16.95
CA LEU A 105 3.45 -6.76 16.86
C LEU A 105 4.86 -7.25 16.53
N LEU A 106 5.51 -6.64 15.53
CA LEU A 106 6.90 -6.92 15.21
C LEU A 106 7.80 -6.76 16.44
N ALA A 107 7.64 -5.66 17.19
CA ALA A 107 8.43 -5.42 18.39
C ALA A 107 8.21 -6.49 19.47
N CYS A 108 6.96 -6.91 19.69
CA CYS A 108 6.59 -8.01 20.57
C CYS A 108 7.29 -9.32 20.17
N TRP A 109 7.15 -9.73 18.92
CA TRP A 109 7.72 -10.97 18.43
C TRP A 109 9.25 -10.93 18.39
N THR A 110 9.87 -9.82 17.96
CA THR A 110 11.33 -9.65 17.99
C THR A 110 11.89 -9.78 19.42
N ARG A 111 11.22 -9.22 20.43
CA ARG A 111 11.64 -9.41 21.85
C ARG A 111 11.51 -10.87 22.29
N CYS A 112 10.41 -11.55 21.93
CA CYS A 112 10.24 -12.97 22.20
C CYS A 112 11.33 -13.84 21.55
N ARG A 113 11.71 -13.50 20.31
CA ARG A 113 12.80 -14.16 19.59
C ARG A 113 14.14 -13.93 20.27
N ALA A 114 14.40 -12.72 20.73
CA ALA A 114 15.61 -12.38 21.48
C ALA A 114 15.72 -13.18 22.79
N LEU A 115 14.65 -13.25 23.57
CA LEU A 115 14.59 -13.99 24.84
C LEU A 115 14.84 -15.50 24.67
N SER A 116 14.42 -16.07 23.54
CA SER A 116 14.59 -17.51 23.28
C SER A 116 15.89 -17.89 22.58
N ARG A 117 16.78 -16.93 22.27
CA ARG A 117 18.00 -17.19 21.48
C ARG A 117 18.91 -18.25 22.11
N GLU A 118 19.08 -18.17 23.42
CA GLU A 118 19.99 -19.05 24.18
C GLU A 118 19.27 -20.26 24.78
N SER A 119 17.96 -20.39 24.55
CA SER A 119 17.19 -21.53 25.04
C SER A 119 17.25 -22.70 24.06
N ALA A 120 17.37 -23.92 24.58
CA ALA A 120 17.20 -25.14 23.78
C ALA A 120 15.80 -25.25 23.16
N LYS A 121 14.80 -24.52 23.70
CA LYS A 121 13.43 -24.48 23.18
C LYS A 121 13.17 -23.14 22.51
N LYS A 122 12.84 -23.16 21.22
CA LYS A 122 12.40 -21.98 20.46
C LYS A 122 11.11 -21.37 21.07
N CYS A 123 10.90 -20.06 20.88
CA CYS A 123 9.70 -19.34 21.33
C CYS A 123 8.43 -19.65 20.52
N TRP A 124 8.54 -20.31 19.36
CA TRP A 124 7.41 -20.68 18.51
C TRP A 124 7.77 -21.82 17.55
N THR A 125 6.80 -22.24 16.74
CA THR A 125 6.93 -23.31 15.73
C THR A 125 7.77 -22.90 14.51
N GLY A 126 8.11 -23.85 13.64
CA GLY A 126 8.81 -23.56 12.37
C GLY A 126 8.00 -22.65 11.44
N ALA A 127 6.71 -22.93 11.27
CA ALA A 127 5.82 -22.11 10.44
C ALA A 127 5.76 -20.65 10.94
N ALA A 128 5.62 -20.45 12.26
CA ALA A 128 5.66 -19.12 12.86
C ALA A 128 7.01 -18.41 12.66
N GLN A 129 8.12 -19.15 12.67
CA GLN A 129 9.44 -18.58 12.36
C GLN A 129 9.51 -18.04 10.93
N THR A 130 8.97 -18.78 9.95
CA THR A 130 8.93 -18.34 8.56
C THR A 130 8.03 -17.11 8.38
N GLN A 131 6.86 -17.08 9.03
CA GLN A 131 6.00 -15.88 9.06
C GLN A 131 6.71 -14.67 9.65
N TYR A 132 7.48 -14.84 10.73
CA TYR A 132 8.25 -13.76 11.33
C TYR A 132 9.32 -13.21 10.36
N GLU A 133 10.01 -14.07 9.61
CA GLU A 133 10.99 -13.65 8.61
C GLU A 133 10.34 -12.83 7.49
N TRP A 134 9.23 -13.31 6.94
CA TRP A 134 8.48 -12.56 5.92
C TRP A 134 7.88 -11.25 6.46
N LEU A 135 7.42 -11.23 7.71
CA LEU A 135 6.95 -10.02 8.36
C LEU A 135 8.06 -8.96 8.47
N VAL A 136 9.30 -9.36 8.78
CA VAL A 136 10.44 -8.42 8.82
C VAL A 136 10.64 -7.78 7.45
N ARG A 137 10.61 -8.57 6.38
CA ARG A 137 10.70 -8.05 5.01
C ARG A 137 9.57 -7.08 4.68
N ASN A 138 8.33 -7.43 5.02
CA ASN A 138 7.18 -6.55 4.81
C ASN A 138 7.26 -5.27 5.64
N ALA A 139 7.77 -5.33 6.87
CA ALA A 139 8.01 -4.15 7.69
C ALA A 139 9.01 -3.19 7.02
N LEU A 140 10.04 -3.71 6.34
CA LEU A 140 10.97 -2.92 5.54
C LEU A 140 10.29 -2.34 4.29
N ARG A 141 9.48 -3.14 3.59
CA ARG A 141 8.71 -2.74 2.41
C ARG A 141 7.75 -1.58 2.70
N LEU A 142 7.12 -1.62 3.88
CA LEU A 142 6.13 -0.65 4.37
C LEU A 142 6.74 0.47 5.24
N SER A 143 8.05 0.65 5.18
CA SER A 143 8.74 1.78 5.81
C SER A 143 8.96 2.91 4.81
N ARG A 144 8.59 4.12 5.23
CA ARG A 144 8.95 5.37 4.56
C ARG A 144 10.44 5.63 4.69
N LEU A 145 10.97 6.51 3.85
CA LEU A 145 12.40 6.81 3.86
C LEU A 145 12.88 7.47 5.17
N ASP A 146 12.00 8.23 5.83
CA ASP A 146 12.26 8.80 7.15
C ASP A 146 12.21 7.75 8.28
N GLY A 147 11.96 6.48 7.94
CA GLY A 147 11.84 5.37 8.86
C GLY A 147 10.47 5.26 9.50
N THR A 148 9.50 6.14 9.24
CA THR A 148 8.13 5.99 9.73
C THR A 148 7.36 4.92 8.96
N HIS A 149 6.27 4.40 9.52
CA HIS A 149 5.43 3.42 8.83
C HIS A 149 4.52 4.11 7.81
N VAL A 150 4.20 3.43 6.71
CA VAL A 150 3.14 3.85 5.79
C VAL A 150 1.85 4.14 6.55
N PHE A 151 1.09 5.16 6.13
CA PHE A 151 -0.16 5.61 6.75
C PHE A 151 -0.06 6.10 8.19
N SER A 152 1.13 6.15 8.79
CA SER A 152 1.27 6.56 10.19
C SER A 152 1.36 8.08 10.34
N CYS A 153 0.66 8.58 11.36
CA CYS A 153 0.70 9.96 11.85
C CYS A 153 0.99 10.04 13.37
N GLY A 154 1.31 8.92 14.02
CA GLY A 154 1.45 8.80 15.48
C GLY A 154 2.61 7.90 15.94
N PRO A 155 2.77 7.70 17.26
CA PRO A 155 3.95 7.06 17.84
C PRO A 155 4.11 5.58 17.50
N SER A 156 3.02 4.86 17.20
CA SER A 156 3.05 3.45 16.79
C SER A 156 3.80 3.22 15.48
N GLY A 157 3.80 4.22 14.59
CA GLY A 157 4.53 4.22 13.33
C GLY A 157 5.86 4.96 13.38
N ALA A 158 6.28 5.48 14.53
CA ALA A 158 7.51 6.24 14.65
C ALA A 158 8.75 5.41 14.28
N TRP A 159 9.78 6.09 13.80
CA TRP A 159 11.07 5.46 13.54
C TRP A 159 11.70 4.95 14.84
N SER A 160 12.21 3.72 14.80
CA SER A 160 12.95 3.08 15.90
C SER A 160 14.08 2.25 15.33
N GLU A 161 15.31 2.78 15.39
CA GLU A 161 16.51 2.09 14.94
C GLU A 161 16.68 0.75 15.67
N GLY A 162 16.58 0.77 17.00
CA GLY A 162 16.73 -0.44 17.83
C GLY A 162 15.73 -1.55 17.49
N LEU A 163 14.51 -1.21 17.05
CA LEU A 163 13.53 -2.19 16.59
C LEU A 163 14.03 -2.90 15.32
N PHE A 164 14.38 -2.15 14.28
CA PHE A 164 14.77 -2.72 13.00
C PHE A 164 16.13 -3.42 13.06
N ASP A 165 17.08 -2.90 13.84
CA ASP A 165 18.35 -3.55 14.12
C ASP A 165 18.14 -4.94 14.75
N ALA A 166 17.26 -5.02 15.75
CA ALA A 166 16.91 -6.28 16.38
C ALA A 166 16.14 -7.20 15.41
N ALA A 167 15.13 -6.67 14.72
CA ALA A 167 14.27 -7.46 13.83
C ALA A 167 15.07 -8.15 12.72
N VAL A 168 15.89 -7.39 12.00
CA VAL A 168 16.78 -7.87 10.92
C VAL A 168 17.87 -8.81 11.47
N ARG A 169 18.41 -8.54 12.66
CA ARG A 169 19.36 -9.44 13.30
C ARG A 169 18.72 -10.80 13.62
N PHE A 170 17.49 -10.79 14.14
CA PHE A 170 16.81 -11.98 14.63
C PHE A 170 16.01 -12.74 13.57
N SER A 171 15.65 -12.12 12.43
CA SER A 171 15.17 -12.86 11.25
C SER A 171 16.30 -13.67 10.64
N GLY A 172 17.50 -13.10 10.59
CA GLY A 172 18.70 -13.81 10.12
C GLY A 172 18.88 -13.80 8.61
N ASP A 173 17.98 -13.15 7.86
CA ASP A 173 17.97 -13.08 6.40
C ASP A 173 18.98 -12.03 5.87
N ASP A 174 19.83 -12.44 4.92
CA ASP A 174 20.85 -11.59 4.28
C ASP A 174 20.25 -10.57 3.32
N ASP A 175 19.13 -10.90 2.67
CA ASP A 175 18.42 -9.99 1.76
C ASP A 175 17.74 -8.89 2.57
N ASP A 176 17.12 -9.23 3.71
CA ASP A 176 16.51 -8.24 4.60
C ASP A 176 17.55 -7.25 5.15
N ARG A 177 18.79 -7.71 5.43
CA ARG A 177 19.90 -6.81 5.80
C ARG A 177 20.25 -5.84 4.67
N GLN A 178 20.30 -6.33 3.44
CA GLN A 178 20.58 -5.49 2.27
C GLN A 178 19.46 -4.49 2.02
N ILE A 179 18.20 -4.94 2.11
CA ILE A 179 17.01 -4.09 1.99
C ILE A 179 17.02 -3.02 3.08
N ALA A 180 17.27 -3.39 4.33
CA ALA A 180 17.33 -2.46 5.45
C ALA A 180 18.39 -1.37 5.23
N ALA A 181 19.55 -1.70 4.68
CA ALA A 181 20.58 -0.72 4.34
C ALA A 181 20.17 0.25 3.21
N LEU A 182 19.19 -0.12 2.38
CA LEU A 182 18.67 0.71 1.28
C LEU A 182 17.50 1.59 1.70
N VAL A 183 16.60 1.10 2.55
CA VAL A 183 15.30 1.75 2.81
C VAL A 183 15.23 2.46 4.16
N LEU A 184 16.06 2.10 5.13
CA LEU A 184 16.02 2.70 6.47
C LEU A 184 16.96 3.90 6.60
N PRO A 185 16.59 4.92 7.40
CA PRO A 185 17.41 6.11 7.59
C PRO A 185 18.71 5.80 8.34
N GLY A 186 19.74 6.61 8.11
CA GLY A 186 21.01 6.55 8.87
C GLY A 186 21.96 5.41 8.50
N ARG A 187 21.55 4.45 7.66
CA ARG A 187 22.39 3.33 7.22
C ARG A 187 23.40 3.76 6.14
N LYS A 188 24.66 3.31 6.26
CA LYS A 188 25.69 3.59 5.26
C LYS A 188 25.74 2.49 4.22
N LYS A 189 26.12 2.84 2.99
CA LYS A 189 26.36 1.88 1.89
C LYS A 189 27.46 0.84 2.20
N ALA A 190 28.30 1.10 3.22
CA ALA A 190 29.30 0.17 3.72
C ALA A 190 28.72 -0.93 4.62
N ASP A 191 27.49 -0.75 5.11
CA ASP A 191 26.75 -1.73 5.92
C ASP A 191 26.06 -2.80 5.03
N THR A 192 26.08 -2.60 3.70
CA THR A 192 25.60 -3.59 2.73
C THR A 192 26.66 -4.68 2.56
N PRO A 193 26.38 -5.95 2.91
CA PRO A 193 27.33 -7.03 2.68
C PRO A 193 27.72 -7.11 1.19
N ARG A 194 29.01 -7.29 0.88
CA ARG A 194 29.56 -7.35 -0.50
C ARG A 194 29.17 -8.61 -1.27
N THR A 195 28.16 -9.34 -0.82
CA THR A 195 27.97 -10.76 -1.14
C THR A 195 26.52 -11.08 -1.39
N SER A 196 26.02 -10.69 -2.56
CA SER A 196 24.99 -11.44 -3.26
C SER A 196 25.06 -11.06 -4.74
N LYS A 197 25.34 -12.03 -5.62
CA LYS A 197 25.14 -11.89 -7.07
C LYS A 197 23.66 -12.08 -7.45
N LEU A 198 22.81 -12.45 -6.50
CA LEU A 198 21.39 -12.71 -6.71
C LEU A 198 20.62 -11.39 -6.63
N ALA A 199 19.57 -11.28 -7.44
CA ALA A 199 18.63 -10.18 -7.34
C ALA A 199 17.95 -10.19 -5.96
N LEU A 200 17.75 -9.01 -5.37
CA LEU A 200 16.95 -8.88 -4.16
C LEU A 200 15.52 -9.40 -4.41
N PRO A 201 14.79 -9.82 -3.36
CA PRO A 201 13.39 -10.23 -3.47
C PRO A 201 12.51 -9.18 -4.16
N GLU A 202 11.38 -9.66 -4.70
CA GLU A 202 10.41 -8.81 -5.39
C GLU A 202 9.97 -7.63 -4.53
N VAL A 203 9.90 -6.48 -5.20
CA VAL A 203 9.67 -5.17 -4.60
C VAL A 203 8.20 -4.85 -4.46
N ALA A 204 7.43 -5.26 -5.48
CA ALA A 204 5.99 -5.25 -5.45
C ALA A 204 5.47 -6.46 -4.68
N THR A 205 4.27 -6.34 -4.13
CA THR A 205 3.58 -7.42 -3.43
C THR A 205 2.11 -7.09 -3.38
N HIS A 206 1.28 -8.11 -3.39
CA HIS A 206 -0.16 -7.99 -3.16
C HIS A 206 -0.63 -9.22 -2.40
N SER A 207 -1.63 -9.01 -1.57
CA SER A 207 -2.31 -10.06 -0.83
C SER A 207 -3.78 -9.72 -0.79
N GLU A 208 -4.58 -10.50 -1.50
CA GLU A 208 -6.05 -10.39 -1.51
C GLU A 208 -6.59 -10.56 -0.09
N TRP A 209 -6.13 -11.58 0.65
CA TRP A 209 -6.53 -11.83 2.03
C TRP A 209 -6.20 -10.66 2.97
N SER A 210 -5.03 -10.04 2.78
CA SER A 210 -4.65 -8.89 3.58
C SER A 210 -5.37 -7.60 3.16
N ALA A 211 -5.89 -7.55 1.94
CA ALA A 211 -6.33 -6.32 1.27
C ALA A 211 -5.23 -5.24 1.24
N VAL A 212 -3.98 -5.64 0.96
CA VAL A 212 -2.79 -4.77 0.91
C VAL A 212 -2.02 -4.99 -0.39
N ALA A 213 -1.64 -3.89 -1.05
CA ALA A 213 -0.72 -3.92 -2.19
C ALA A 213 0.39 -2.88 -2.03
N VAL A 214 1.57 -3.23 -2.54
CA VAL A 214 2.69 -2.30 -2.73
C VAL A 214 3.12 -2.38 -4.19
N LEU A 215 3.00 -1.27 -4.90
CA LEU A 215 3.54 -1.11 -6.24
C LEU A 215 4.84 -0.31 -6.11
N ARG A 216 5.94 -0.87 -6.61
CA ARG A 216 7.27 -0.31 -6.42
C ARG A 216 8.23 -0.84 -7.49
N PRO A 217 8.89 0.04 -8.27
CA PRO A 217 9.77 -0.42 -9.35
C PRO A 217 11.09 -1.04 -8.90
N ASN A 218 11.57 -0.71 -7.70
CA ASN A 218 12.83 -1.20 -7.14
C ASN A 218 13.01 -0.74 -5.67
N TRP A 219 13.96 -1.35 -4.97
CA TRP A 219 14.37 -0.98 -3.61
C TRP A 219 15.09 0.38 -3.49
N LYS A 220 15.21 1.19 -4.56
CA LYS A 220 15.94 2.48 -4.44
C LYS A 220 15.17 3.43 -3.53
N PRO A 221 15.85 4.11 -2.59
CA PRO A 221 15.19 4.98 -1.60
C PRO A 221 14.49 6.23 -2.15
N ALA A 222 14.78 6.65 -3.39
CA ALA A 222 14.12 7.81 -4.02
C ALA A 222 13.17 7.42 -5.16
N GLY A 223 12.97 6.12 -5.39
CA GLY A 223 12.01 5.62 -6.37
C GLY A 223 10.58 5.83 -5.88
N PRO A 224 9.58 5.88 -6.78
CA PRO A 224 8.19 5.92 -6.38
C PRO A 224 7.78 4.62 -5.67
N ARG A 225 6.95 4.74 -4.63
CA ARG A 225 6.30 3.62 -3.96
C ARG A 225 4.85 3.99 -3.71
N LEU A 226 3.94 3.24 -4.29
CA LEU A 226 2.51 3.34 -4.02
C LEU A 226 2.11 2.20 -3.08
N VAL A 227 1.47 2.53 -1.96
CA VAL A 227 0.87 1.53 -1.08
C VAL A 227 -0.63 1.73 -1.08
N VAL A 228 -1.36 0.63 -1.21
CA VAL A 228 -2.82 0.60 -1.29
C VAL A 228 -3.33 -0.36 -0.24
N THR A 229 -4.38 0.03 0.48
CA THR A 229 -5.17 -0.90 1.29
C THR A 229 -6.64 -0.72 0.99
N TYR A 230 -7.40 -1.79 0.94
CA TYR A 230 -8.82 -1.73 0.56
C TYR A 230 -9.74 -2.51 1.52
N PRO A 231 -9.72 -2.23 2.84
CA PRO A 231 -10.63 -2.89 3.77
C PRO A 231 -12.08 -2.42 3.55
N GLY A 232 -12.98 -3.38 3.30
CA GLY A 232 -14.41 -3.10 3.18
C GLY A 232 -14.71 -2.10 2.06
N GLU A 233 -15.43 -1.02 2.37
CA GLU A 233 -15.84 0.01 1.41
C GLU A 233 -14.78 1.13 1.18
N SER A 234 -13.62 1.05 1.85
CA SER A 234 -12.63 2.14 1.86
C SER A 234 -11.32 1.75 1.18
N VAL A 235 -10.85 2.58 0.26
CA VAL A 235 -9.49 2.49 -0.29
C VAL A 235 -8.62 3.57 0.35
N ARG A 236 -7.51 3.17 0.98
CA ARG A 236 -6.44 4.08 1.41
C ARG A 236 -5.26 3.96 0.49
N ILE A 237 -4.62 5.09 0.21
CA ILE A 237 -3.53 5.21 -0.75
C ILE A 237 -2.45 6.12 -0.19
N GLU A 238 -1.19 5.72 -0.38
CA GLU A 238 -0.03 6.55 -0.07
C GLU A 238 0.99 6.46 -1.21
N LEU A 239 1.37 7.61 -1.78
CA LEU A 239 2.47 7.70 -2.74
C LEU A 239 3.64 8.42 -2.09
N GLU A 240 4.77 7.73 -1.97
CA GLU A 240 6.07 8.35 -1.72
C GLU A 240 6.81 8.51 -3.05
N CYS A 241 7.34 9.70 -3.31
CA CYS A 241 8.17 9.96 -4.49
C CYS A 241 9.25 10.99 -4.15
N GLY A 242 10.48 10.77 -4.63
CA GLY A 242 11.53 11.76 -4.50
C GLY A 242 11.89 12.15 -3.06
N ARG A 243 11.63 11.23 -2.10
CA ARG A 243 11.80 11.37 -0.64
C ARG A 243 10.71 12.15 0.10
N GLU A 244 9.61 12.47 -0.56
CA GLU A 244 8.47 13.16 0.03
C GLU A 244 7.22 12.29 -0.15
N VAL A 245 6.33 12.29 0.84
CA VAL A 245 4.99 11.71 0.69
C VAL A 245 4.15 12.73 -0.06
N LEU A 246 3.61 12.36 -1.21
CA LEU A 246 2.78 13.23 -2.05
C LEU A 246 1.34 13.30 -1.54
N TRP A 247 0.79 12.14 -1.17
CA TRP A 247 -0.53 12.00 -0.58
C TRP A 247 -0.53 10.77 0.33
N THR A 248 -1.40 10.79 1.34
CA THR A 248 -1.62 9.67 2.25
C THR A 248 -2.99 9.79 2.90
N GLY A 249 -3.80 8.75 2.84
CA GLY A 249 -5.15 8.73 3.42
C GLY A 249 -6.16 7.98 2.58
N THR A 250 -7.45 8.25 2.79
CA THR A 250 -8.54 7.65 2.00
C THR A 250 -8.66 8.31 0.63
N TRP A 251 -8.67 7.51 -0.43
CA TRP A 251 -9.01 7.97 -1.78
C TRP A 251 -10.53 8.02 -1.92
N GLU A 252 -11.11 9.19 -1.66
CA GLU A 252 -12.56 9.41 -1.68
C GLU A 252 -13.12 9.14 -3.09
N LEU A 253 -14.27 8.47 -3.15
CA LEU A 253 -15.06 8.22 -4.35
C LEU A 253 -16.50 8.69 -4.10
N GLU A 254 -17.00 9.55 -4.98
CA GLU A 254 -18.41 9.94 -5.01
C GLU A 254 -18.92 9.81 -6.45
N VAL A 255 -19.96 9.00 -6.63
CA VAL A 255 -20.66 8.84 -7.89
C VAL A 255 -22.12 9.21 -7.69
N SER A 256 -22.67 10.03 -8.57
CA SER A 256 -24.09 10.34 -8.62
C SER A 256 -24.67 9.99 -9.98
N ARG A 257 -25.92 9.51 -9.99
CA ARG A 257 -26.70 9.21 -11.19
C ARG A 257 -28.01 9.97 -11.14
N ASP A 258 -28.27 10.77 -12.16
CA ASP A 258 -29.47 11.62 -12.29
C ASP A 258 -29.70 12.51 -11.05
N GLY A 259 -28.60 13.00 -10.46
CA GLY A 259 -28.60 13.87 -9.28
C GLY A 259 -28.67 13.13 -7.93
N GLU A 260 -28.82 11.81 -7.92
CA GLU A 260 -28.82 11.00 -6.69
C GLU A 260 -27.44 10.40 -6.44
N ARG A 261 -26.92 10.51 -5.20
CA ARG A 261 -25.63 9.91 -4.81
C ARG A 261 -25.78 8.41 -4.61
N MET A 262 -24.95 7.63 -5.28
CA MET A 262 -24.91 6.17 -5.17
C MET A 262 -24.00 5.77 -4.00
N ARG A 263 -24.47 4.85 -3.16
CA ARG A 263 -23.68 4.27 -2.06
C ARG A 263 -23.13 2.90 -2.44
N PRO A 264 -22.07 2.41 -1.80
CA PRO A 264 -21.65 1.03 -1.93
C PRO A 264 -22.74 0.03 -1.52
N ASP A 265 -22.86 -1.06 -2.28
CA ASP A 265 -23.68 -2.24 -1.93
C ASP A 265 -22.81 -3.44 -1.51
N ALA A 266 -21.50 -3.35 -1.70
CA ALA A 266 -20.52 -4.39 -1.40
C ALA A 266 -19.20 -3.77 -0.90
N SER A 267 -18.24 -4.63 -0.56
CA SER A 267 -16.85 -4.21 -0.30
C SER A 267 -16.05 -4.11 -1.60
N TRP A 268 -14.91 -3.44 -1.54
CA TRP A 268 -13.92 -3.54 -2.61
C TRP A 268 -13.36 -4.95 -2.69
N GLU A 269 -13.32 -5.48 -3.89
CA GLU A 269 -12.74 -6.78 -4.22
C GLU A 269 -11.58 -6.58 -5.20
N GLU A 270 -10.56 -7.44 -5.14
CA GLU A 270 -9.54 -7.46 -6.18
C GLU A 270 -10.07 -8.23 -7.39
N VAL A 271 -9.84 -7.66 -8.57
CA VAL A 271 -10.20 -8.27 -9.86
C VAL A 271 -8.96 -8.73 -10.60
N CYS A 272 -7.88 -7.95 -10.50
CA CYS A 272 -6.64 -8.26 -11.19
C CYS A 272 -5.41 -7.68 -10.47
N TRP A 273 -4.41 -8.54 -10.27
CA TRP A 273 -3.05 -8.16 -9.89
C TRP A 273 -2.06 -8.64 -10.94
N VAL A 274 -1.24 -7.73 -11.47
CA VAL A 274 -0.12 -8.02 -12.38
C VAL A 274 1.13 -7.36 -11.87
N SER A 275 2.24 -8.09 -11.83
CA SER A 275 3.56 -7.54 -11.51
C SER A 275 4.61 -8.26 -12.34
N ASP A 276 5.26 -7.56 -13.26
CA ASP A 276 6.31 -8.08 -14.13
C ASP A 276 7.48 -7.10 -14.23
N ASP A 277 8.32 -7.24 -15.26
CA ASP A 277 9.49 -6.37 -15.46
C ASP A 277 9.12 -4.93 -15.87
N ASP A 278 7.96 -4.74 -16.50
CA ASP A 278 7.52 -3.46 -17.06
C ASP A 278 6.57 -2.71 -16.13
N VAL A 279 5.70 -3.42 -15.40
CA VAL A 279 4.60 -2.81 -14.65
C VAL A 279 4.28 -3.52 -13.33
N ASP A 280 3.79 -2.74 -12.36
CA ASP A 280 2.97 -3.26 -11.27
C ASP A 280 1.54 -2.69 -11.45
N TYR A 281 0.51 -3.52 -11.37
CA TYR A 281 -0.88 -3.16 -11.64
C TYR A 281 -1.84 -3.84 -10.65
N LEU A 282 -2.78 -3.06 -10.13
CA LEU A 282 -3.89 -3.50 -9.30
C LEU A 282 -5.20 -2.95 -9.86
N GLU A 283 -6.18 -3.84 -10.00
CA GLU A 283 -7.57 -3.52 -10.32
C GLU A 283 -8.47 -3.95 -9.17
N LEU A 284 -9.26 -3.00 -8.67
CA LEU A 284 -10.26 -3.22 -7.65
C LEU A 284 -11.65 -2.95 -8.21
N GLU A 285 -12.67 -3.66 -7.73
CA GLU A 285 -14.06 -3.43 -8.12
C GLU A 285 -14.94 -3.22 -6.89
N ILE A 286 -15.94 -2.36 -7.03
CA ILE A 286 -17.02 -2.22 -6.05
C ILE A 286 -18.37 -2.04 -6.74
N ALA A 287 -19.38 -2.75 -6.25
CA ALA A 287 -20.76 -2.55 -6.65
C ALA A 287 -21.36 -1.34 -5.91
N LEU A 288 -22.05 -0.47 -6.64
CA LEU A 288 -22.78 0.66 -6.11
C LEU A 288 -24.29 0.47 -6.34
N GLN A 289 -25.06 1.18 -5.52
CA GLN A 289 -26.51 1.27 -5.64
C GLN A 289 -26.96 1.60 -7.05
N GLY A 290 -28.14 1.07 -7.37
CA GLY A 290 -28.76 1.33 -8.64
C GLY A 290 -28.13 0.57 -9.81
N GLY A 291 -27.29 -0.44 -9.56
CA GLY A 291 -26.67 -1.28 -10.59
C GLY A 291 -25.49 -0.62 -11.28
N LEU A 292 -24.86 0.36 -10.64
CA LEU A 292 -23.56 0.87 -11.09
C LEU A 292 -22.44 0.02 -10.49
N ARG A 293 -21.32 0.01 -11.19
CA ARG A 293 -20.09 -0.63 -10.75
C ARG A 293 -18.93 0.32 -10.96
N VAL A 294 -17.97 0.32 -10.06
CA VAL A 294 -16.73 1.10 -10.22
C VAL A 294 -15.54 0.16 -10.21
N GLU A 295 -14.76 0.21 -11.28
CA GLU A 295 -13.45 -0.42 -11.38
C GLU A 295 -12.38 0.64 -11.16
N ARG A 296 -11.48 0.39 -10.21
CA ARG A 296 -10.40 1.30 -9.83
C ARG A 296 -9.08 0.70 -10.25
N HIS A 297 -8.41 1.39 -11.15
CA HIS A 297 -7.15 0.98 -11.76
C HIS A 297 -5.99 1.74 -11.14
N LEU A 298 -4.98 1.01 -10.65
CA LEU A 298 -3.72 1.56 -10.14
C LEU A 298 -2.56 0.89 -10.87
N LEU A 299 -1.86 1.64 -11.71
CA LEU A 299 -0.76 1.13 -12.52
C LEU A 299 0.51 1.94 -12.28
N LEU A 300 1.63 1.29 -11.99
CA LEU A 300 2.94 1.91 -11.88
C LEU A 300 3.92 1.27 -12.88
N ALA A 301 4.22 2.00 -13.96
CA ALA A 301 5.22 1.58 -14.95
C ALA A 301 6.63 1.72 -14.37
N ARG A 302 7.36 0.61 -14.29
CA ARG A 302 8.61 0.49 -13.54
C ARG A 302 9.73 1.32 -14.11
N GLU A 303 10.05 1.09 -15.38
CA GLU A 303 11.09 1.84 -16.07
C GLU A 303 10.68 3.29 -16.23
N ASP A 304 9.47 3.52 -16.74
CA ASP A 304 9.02 4.85 -17.13
C ASP A 304 8.77 5.77 -15.94
N GLN A 305 8.44 5.24 -14.77
CA GLN A 305 8.01 5.99 -13.58
C GLN A 305 6.79 6.85 -13.89
N ILE A 306 5.78 6.19 -14.44
CA ILE A 306 4.46 6.75 -14.66
C ILE A 306 3.48 6.00 -13.78
N LEU A 307 2.60 6.76 -13.15
CA LEU A 307 1.49 6.23 -12.39
C LEU A 307 0.19 6.60 -13.09
N LEU A 308 -0.65 5.62 -13.40
CA LEU A 308 -2.03 5.84 -13.84
C LEU A 308 -2.96 5.44 -12.69
N LEU A 309 -3.78 6.39 -12.26
CA LEU A 309 -4.89 6.16 -11.34
C LEU A 309 -6.18 6.47 -12.09
N ALA A 310 -7.12 5.54 -12.14
CA ALA A 310 -8.37 5.76 -12.85
C ALA A 310 -9.53 5.05 -12.19
N ASP A 311 -10.72 5.63 -12.32
CA ASP A 311 -11.99 4.95 -12.00
C ASP A 311 -12.81 4.80 -13.30
N ALA A 312 -13.25 3.59 -13.60
CA ALA A 312 -14.22 3.25 -14.63
C ALA A 312 -15.59 3.06 -13.96
N ILE A 313 -16.54 3.92 -14.28
CA ILE A 313 -17.93 3.82 -13.82
C ILE A 313 -18.71 3.10 -14.92
N LEU A 314 -19.20 1.91 -14.61
CA LEU A 314 -19.94 1.06 -15.53
C LEU A 314 -21.42 1.02 -15.13
N GLY A 315 -22.29 1.29 -16.10
CA GLY A 315 -23.74 1.28 -15.90
C GLY A 315 -24.46 0.40 -16.91
N ASP A 316 -25.72 0.10 -16.60
CA ASP A 316 -26.63 -0.68 -17.43
C ASP A 316 -27.36 0.17 -18.48
N ARG A 317 -27.50 1.47 -18.23
CA ARG A 317 -28.26 2.41 -19.09
C ARG A 317 -27.66 3.82 -19.11
N PRO A 318 -27.92 4.60 -20.17
CA PRO A 318 -27.55 6.02 -20.21
C PRO A 318 -28.23 6.82 -19.10
N ALA A 319 -27.46 7.66 -18.42
CA ALA A 319 -27.92 8.57 -17.37
C ALA A 319 -27.03 9.82 -17.29
N ASN A 320 -27.42 10.81 -16.48
CA ASN A 320 -26.50 11.89 -16.11
C ASN A 320 -25.60 11.39 -14.97
N LEU A 321 -24.34 11.08 -15.31
CA LEU A 321 -23.33 10.64 -14.35
C LEU A 321 -22.52 11.84 -13.87
N GLU A 322 -22.35 11.95 -12.56
CA GLU A 322 -21.38 12.86 -11.93
C GLU A 322 -20.39 12.05 -11.11
N TYR A 323 -19.11 12.31 -11.31
CA TYR A 323 -18.00 11.65 -10.64
C TYR A 323 -17.15 12.70 -9.93
N ARG A 324 -16.75 12.37 -8.70
CA ARG A 324 -15.77 13.12 -7.92
C ARG A 324 -14.86 12.13 -7.21
N ALA A 325 -13.55 12.31 -7.36
CA ALA A 325 -12.57 11.62 -6.56
C ALA A 325 -11.57 12.59 -5.95
N CYS A 326 -11.12 12.29 -4.72
CA CYS A 326 -10.18 13.15 -4.01
C CYS A 326 -8.98 12.34 -3.49
N LEU A 327 -7.77 12.72 -3.93
CA LEU A 327 -6.51 12.21 -3.40
C LEU A 327 -6.07 13.10 -2.21
N PRO A 328 -5.85 12.52 -1.02
CA PRO A 328 -5.58 13.29 0.20
C PRO A 328 -4.11 13.76 0.22
N LEU A 329 -3.86 14.95 -0.32
CA LEU A 329 -2.52 15.52 -0.37
C LEU A 329 -1.89 15.59 1.02
N ALA A 330 -0.61 15.22 1.10
CA ALA A 330 0.12 15.24 2.36
C ALA A 330 0.44 16.68 2.77
N ASP A 331 0.68 16.88 4.07
CA ASP A 331 1.08 18.17 4.61
C ASP A 331 2.31 18.74 3.90
N GLY A 332 2.21 20.00 3.48
CA GLY A 332 3.28 20.70 2.74
C GLY A 332 3.34 20.39 1.24
N ILE A 333 2.44 19.53 0.73
CA ILE A 333 2.28 19.30 -0.71
C ILE A 333 1.13 20.17 -1.24
N SER A 334 1.36 20.81 -2.38
CA SER A 334 0.38 21.65 -3.08
C SER A 334 0.28 21.26 -4.55
N PHE A 335 -0.88 21.48 -5.14
CA PHE A 335 -1.10 21.41 -6.57
C PHE A 335 -0.90 22.79 -7.19
N GLN A 336 -0.02 22.86 -8.17
CA GLN A 336 0.29 24.06 -8.93
C GLN A 336 -0.31 23.90 -10.34
N PRO A 337 -1.54 24.36 -10.58
CA PRO A 337 -2.18 24.24 -11.88
C PRO A 337 -1.49 25.11 -12.93
N ALA A 338 -1.58 24.72 -14.20
CA ALA A 338 -1.24 25.59 -15.32
C ALA A 338 -2.36 26.61 -15.60
N ASP A 339 -1.98 27.77 -16.11
CA ASP A 339 -2.89 28.90 -16.37
C ASP A 339 -3.80 28.67 -17.58
N GLU A 340 -3.26 28.13 -18.67
CA GLU A 340 -3.98 27.98 -19.95
C GLU A 340 -4.52 26.55 -20.16
N SER A 341 -3.87 25.57 -19.56
CA SER A 341 -4.15 24.14 -19.75
C SER A 341 -4.48 23.45 -18.43
N ARG A 342 -5.02 22.22 -18.50
CA ARG A 342 -5.61 21.51 -17.35
C ARG A 342 -4.64 20.59 -16.59
N GLU A 343 -3.36 20.59 -16.91
CA GLU A 343 -2.35 19.94 -16.09
C GLU A 343 -2.01 20.74 -14.83
N GLY A 344 -1.28 20.10 -13.92
CA GLY A 344 -0.57 20.81 -12.88
C GLY A 344 0.53 19.96 -12.26
N PHE A 345 1.30 20.57 -11.37
CA PHE A 345 2.38 19.89 -10.66
C PHE A 345 2.02 19.70 -9.19
N LEU A 346 2.26 18.50 -8.67
CA LEU A 346 2.36 18.31 -7.24
C LEU A 346 3.75 18.72 -6.78
N ALA A 347 3.79 19.67 -5.85
CA ALA A 347 5.00 20.31 -5.39
C ALA A 347 5.04 20.41 -3.87
N GLY A 348 6.14 19.92 -3.31
CA GLY A 348 6.58 20.24 -1.95
C GLY A 348 7.72 21.25 -2.02
N ARG A 349 8.93 20.82 -1.62
CA ARG A 349 10.15 21.66 -1.78
C ARG A 349 10.53 21.93 -3.24
N ARG A 350 10.05 21.08 -4.15
CA ARG A 350 10.23 21.14 -5.60
C ARG A 350 9.04 20.44 -6.26
N ARG A 351 8.95 20.53 -7.60
CA ARG A 351 8.03 19.70 -8.38
C ARG A 351 8.44 18.23 -8.29
N LEU A 352 7.48 17.38 -7.96
CA LEU A 352 7.67 15.95 -7.70
C LEU A 352 6.88 15.08 -8.68
N ALA A 353 5.67 15.51 -9.05
CA ALA A 353 4.83 14.84 -10.03
C ALA A 353 4.16 15.86 -10.96
N LEU A 354 4.05 15.53 -12.24
CA LEU A 354 3.14 16.19 -13.19
C LEU A 354 1.85 15.38 -13.24
N ALA A 355 0.69 16.01 -13.09
CA ALA A 355 -0.63 15.38 -13.14
C ALA A 355 -1.42 15.84 -14.38
N LEU A 356 -1.98 14.88 -15.13
CA LEU A 356 -2.76 15.11 -16.35
C LEU A 356 -4.15 14.42 -16.23
N PRO A 357 -5.27 15.16 -16.33
CA PRO A 357 -6.61 14.58 -16.35
C PRO A 357 -7.00 14.18 -17.78
N LEU A 358 -6.75 12.94 -18.20
CA LEU A 358 -6.72 12.59 -19.63
C LEU A 358 -8.07 12.71 -20.34
N ALA A 359 -9.18 12.51 -19.61
CA ALA A 359 -10.54 12.67 -20.13
C ALA A 359 -11.00 14.13 -20.24
N LEU A 360 -10.26 15.07 -19.65
CA LEU A 360 -10.51 16.50 -19.85
C LEU A 360 -9.69 17.01 -21.03
N ALA A 361 -10.27 17.91 -21.82
CA ALA A 361 -9.54 18.58 -22.90
C ALA A 361 -8.31 19.33 -22.36
N GLU A 362 -7.27 19.49 -23.17
CA GLU A 362 -6.03 20.14 -22.75
C GLU A 362 -6.25 21.59 -22.34
N TRP A 363 -6.94 22.38 -23.17
CA TRP A 363 -7.07 23.81 -23.00
C TRP A 363 -8.28 24.18 -22.14
N ARG A 364 -8.08 25.04 -21.14
CA ARG A 364 -9.15 25.49 -20.23
C ARG A 364 -10.29 26.21 -20.93
N GLY A 365 -10.01 26.83 -22.09
CA GLY A 365 -11.02 27.51 -22.93
C GLY A 365 -12.00 26.59 -23.65
N ASP A 366 -11.71 25.29 -23.76
CA ASP A 366 -12.61 24.32 -24.39
C ASP A 366 -13.79 23.97 -23.48
N SER A 367 -14.94 23.60 -24.05
CA SER A 367 -16.14 23.22 -23.29
C SER A 367 -15.81 22.12 -22.29
N HIS A 368 -16.14 22.35 -21.02
CA HIS A 368 -15.70 21.50 -19.92
C HIS A 368 -16.84 20.69 -19.34
N ALA A 369 -16.57 19.42 -19.07
CA ALA A 369 -17.46 18.55 -18.31
C ALA A 369 -16.81 18.14 -16.96
N GLY A 370 -15.82 18.88 -16.49
CA GLY A 370 -15.07 18.51 -15.28
C GLY A 370 -13.91 19.45 -14.95
N SER A 371 -13.18 19.14 -13.89
CA SER A 371 -12.02 19.90 -13.45
C SER A 371 -11.00 19.04 -12.67
N LEU A 372 -9.77 19.53 -12.58
CA LEU A 372 -8.72 19.00 -11.70
C LEU A 372 -8.17 20.15 -10.87
N ASP A 373 -8.55 20.19 -9.59
CA ASP A 373 -8.24 21.32 -8.72
C ASP A 373 -7.83 20.84 -7.32
N GLN A 374 -7.12 21.67 -6.57
CA GLN A 374 -6.92 21.42 -5.15
C GLN A 374 -8.08 21.99 -4.34
N SER A 375 -8.70 21.14 -3.52
CA SER A 375 -9.66 21.53 -2.49
C SER A 375 -9.00 21.48 -1.11
N GLY A 376 -9.73 21.89 -0.07
CA GLY A 376 -9.26 21.75 1.31
C GLY A 376 -9.04 20.29 1.75
N ARG A 377 -9.55 19.31 0.98
CA ARG A 377 -9.40 17.87 1.27
C ARG A 377 -8.23 17.22 0.52
N GLY A 378 -7.74 17.82 -0.56
CA GLY A 378 -6.71 17.24 -1.40
C GLY A 378 -6.82 17.62 -2.88
N LEU A 379 -6.28 16.78 -3.76
CA LEU A 379 -6.38 16.94 -5.21
C LEU A 379 -7.68 16.28 -5.69
N GLU A 380 -8.55 17.05 -6.32
CA GLU A 380 -9.90 16.64 -6.69
C GLU A 380 -10.07 16.59 -8.20
N LEU A 381 -10.47 15.42 -8.71
CA LEU A 381 -10.91 15.25 -10.10
C LEU A 381 -12.44 15.14 -10.12
N CYS A 382 -13.08 16.06 -10.83
CA CYS A 382 -14.52 16.06 -11.08
C CYS A 382 -14.81 15.83 -12.56
N GLN A 383 -15.81 15.01 -12.87
CA GLN A 383 -16.29 14.79 -14.24
C GLN A 383 -17.81 14.62 -14.28
N ARG A 384 -18.41 14.95 -15.41
CA ARG A 384 -19.84 14.86 -15.69
C ARG A 384 -20.06 14.40 -17.11
N ALA A 385 -21.01 13.50 -17.33
CA ALA A 385 -21.40 13.10 -18.69
C ALA A 385 -22.82 12.59 -18.72
N ARG A 386 -23.50 12.76 -19.86
CA ARG A 386 -24.72 12.00 -20.16
C ARG A 386 -24.32 10.75 -20.95
N ALA A 387 -24.19 9.63 -20.25
CA ALA A 387 -23.54 8.43 -20.75
C ALA A 387 -24.02 7.19 -20.00
N ARG A 388 -23.80 6.00 -20.56
CA ARG A 388 -23.97 4.74 -19.82
C ARG A 388 -22.81 4.47 -18.87
N SER A 389 -21.60 4.73 -19.33
CA SER A 389 -20.34 4.48 -18.63
C SER A 389 -19.41 5.68 -18.74
N MET A 390 -18.43 5.80 -17.83
CA MET A 390 -17.46 6.89 -17.80
C MET A 390 -16.09 6.34 -17.37
N PHE A 391 -15.01 6.91 -17.88
CA PHE A 391 -13.65 6.59 -17.45
C PHE A 391 -12.91 7.87 -17.06
N ALA A 392 -12.41 7.93 -15.83
CA ALA A 392 -11.82 9.12 -15.23
C ALA A 392 -10.32 8.94 -14.88
N PRO A 393 -9.41 8.93 -15.87
CA PRO A 393 -7.98 8.72 -15.67
C PRO A 393 -7.21 9.97 -15.25
N LEU A 394 -6.39 9.81 -14.19
CA LEU A 394 -5.29 10.69 -13.81
C LEU A 394 -3.96 10.03 -14.12
N PHE A 395 -3.20 10.66 -15.01
CA PHE A 395 -1.85 10.25 -15.33
C PHE A 395 -0.86 11.10 -14.55
N PHE A 396 0.11 10.46 -13.90
CA PHE A 396 1.19 11.10 -13.19
C PHE A 396 2.54 10.72 -13.80
N ASP A 397 3.30 11.72 -14.25
CA ASP A 397 4.72 11.54 -14.54
C ASP A 397 5.52 11.82 -13.26
N LEU A 398 6.25 10.83 -12.75
CA LEU A 398 6.99 10.90 -11.49
C LEU A 398 8.49 11.15 -11.69
N ARG A 399 8.95 11.35 -12.93
CA ARG A 399 10.38 11.45 -13.23
C ARG A 399 10.85 12.91 -13.21
N PRO A 400 11.74 13.32 -12.28
CA PRO A 400 12.11 14.73 -12.09
C PRO A 400 12.66 15.43 -13.35
N ARG A 401 13.36 14.69 -14.22
CA ARG A 401 13.95 15.23 -15.46
C ARG A 401 12.91 15.61 -16.53
N ARG A 402 11.65 15.19 -16.37
CA ARG A 402 10.56 15.48 -17.31
C ARG A 402 9.67 16.65 -16.87
N MET A 403 9.80 17.13 -15.64
CA MET A 403 9.00 18.24 -15.07
C MET A 403 9.14 19.59 -15.79
N THR A 404 10.15 19.75 -16.64
CA THR A 404 10.42 20.95 -17.42
C THR A 404 10.33 20.70 -18.93
N ARG A 405 9.80 19.55 -19.34
CA ARG A 405 9.71 19.17 -20.75
C ARG A 405 8.36 19.58 -21.31
N PRO A 406 8.28 19.89 -22.62
CA PRO A 406 7.00 20.10 -23.29
C PRO A 406 6.11 18.88 -23.12
N LEU A 407 4.80 19.11 -22.99
CA LEU A 407 3.81 18.06 -22.80
C LEU A 407 2.58 18.33 -23.67
N THR A 408 1.84 17.27 -23.98
CA THR A 408 0.49 17.35 -24.53
C THR A 408 -0.23 16.03 -24.31
N TRP A 409 -1.56 16.05 -24.20
CA TRP A 409 -2.36 14.83 -24.22
C TRP A 409 -3.62 15.01 -25.07
N ARG A 410 -4.06 13.95 -25.72
CA ARG A 410 -5.27 13.96 -26.56
C ARG A 410 -6.10 12.71 -26.30
N GLN A 411 -7.40 12.90 -26.15
CA GLN A 411 -8.34 11.81 -26.37
C GLN A 411 -8.36 11.48 -27.85
N LEU A 412 -8.28 10.19 -28.15
CA LEU A 412 -8.19 9.64 -29.49
C LEU A 412 -9.56 9.16 -29.96
N THR A 413 -9.76 9.18 -31.27
CA THR A 413 -10.90 8.51 -31.90
C THR A 413 -10.71 7.01 -31.82
N VAL A 414 -11.65 6.32 -31.18
CA VAL A 414 -11.78 4.86 -31.23
C VAL A 414 -12.82 4.51 -32.29
N ALA A 415 -12.51 3.57 -33.16
CA ALA A 415 -13.43 3.10 -34.20
C ALA A 415 -13.63 1.59 -34.13
N GLU A 416 -14.86 1.15 -34.40
CA GLU A 416 -15.28 -0.24 -34.47
C GLU A 416 -16.20 -0.38 -35.70
N ASN A 417 -16.00 -1.39 -36.54
CA ASN A 417 -16.83 -1.63 -37.73
C ASN A 417 -17.05 -0.37 -38.61
N LEU A 418 -15.98 0.40 -38.85
CA LEU A 418 -15.98 1.66 -39.61
C LEU A 418 -16.80 2.81 -38.99
N ALA A 419 -17.24 2.68 -37.74
CA ALA A 419 -17.97 3.70 -37.00
C ALA A 419 -17.16 4.21 -35.80
N ILE A 420 -17.16 5.53 -35.61
CA ILE A 420 -16.58 6.15 -34.41
C ILE A 420 -17.42 5.73 -33.19
N GLN A 421 -16.74 5.21 -32.17
CA GLN A 421 -17.38 4.82 -30.93
C GLN A 421 -17.44 5.99 -29.95
N PRO A 422 -18.56 6.15 -29.22
CA PRO A 422 -18.67 7.17 -28.20
C PRO A 422 -17.79 6.83 -26.98
N PRO A 423 -17.43 7.85 -26.16
CA PRO A 423 -16.58 7.64 -24.98
C PRO A 423 -17.16 6.72 -23.91
N ASP A 424 -18.46 6.43 -23.93
CA ASP A 424 -19.10 5.49 -23.00
C ASP A 424 -19.12 4.03 -23.51
N VAL A 425 -18.54 3.80 -24.69
CA VAL A 425 -18.28 2.46 -25.26
C VAL A 425 -16.80 2.13 -25.16
N ALA A 426 -15.92 3.05 -25.57
CA ALA A 426 -14.47 2.88 -25.45
C ALA A 426 -13.77 4.24 -25.54
N VAL A 427 -12.61 4.34 -24.88
CA VAL A 427 -11.76 5.54 -24.88
C VAL A 427 -10.31 5.18 -25.16
N GLY A 428 -9.62 6.11 -25.84
CA GLY A 428 -8.19 6.05 -26.07
C GLY A 428 -7.56 7.39 -25.73
N TYR A 429 -6.36 7.37 -25.18
CA TYR A 429 -5.60 8.58 -24.84
C TYR A 429 -4.16 8.43 -25.30
N ARG A 430 -3.60 9.51 -25.83
CA ARG A 430 -2.18 9.66 -26.09
C ARG A 430 -1.61 10.71 -25.16
N VAL A 431 -0.55 10.38 -24.45
CA VAL A 431 0.21 11.31 -23.61
C VAL A 431 1.61 11.47 -24.18
N VAL A 432 2.10 12.70 -24.26
CA VAL A 432 3.48 13.02 -24.66
C VAL A 432 4.11 13.89 -23.58
N VAL A 433 5.29 13.50 -23.10
CA VAL A 433 6.12 14.34 -22.22
C VAL A 433 7.58 14.29 -22.68
N GLY A 434 8.05 15.39 -23.24
CA GLY A 434 9.35 15.51 -23.87
C GLY A 434 9.50 14.55 -25.06
N LYS A 435 10.26 13.47 -24.87
CA LYS A 435 10.49 12.43 -25.88
C LYS A 435 9.71 11.14 -25.60
N GLY A 436 9.08 11.04 -24.43
CA GLY A 436 8.28 9.88 -24.07
C GLY A 436 6.85 10.05 -24.57
N GLN A 437 6.24 8.94 -24.97
CA GLN A 437 4.88 8.90 -25.43
C GLN A 437 4.21 7.61 -25.00
N TRP A 438 2.98 7.72 -24.51
CA TRP A 438 2.20 6.61 -23.99
C TRP A 438 0.82 6.57 -24.64
N LEU A 439 0.31 5.35 -24.74
CA LEU A 439 -1.03 5.02 -25.22
C LEU A 439 -1.79 4.38 -24.07
N ILE A 440 -3.00 4.87 -23.80
CA ILE A 440 -3.92 4.25 -22.86
C ILE A 440 -5.20 3.97 -23.63
N PHE A 441 -5.73 2.76 -23.52
CA PHE A 441 -7.01 2.37 -24.09
C PHE A 441 -7.83 1.62 -23.03
N ARG A 442 -9.13 1.90 -23.00
CA ARG A 442 -10.09 1.25 -22.11
C ARG A 442 -11.39 0.97 -22.88
N SER A 443 -11.81 -0.28 -22.88
CA SER A 443 -13.16 -0.70 -23.26
C SER A 443 -14.11 -0.50 -22.07
N LEU A 444 -15.29 0.07 -22.32
CA LEU A 444 -16.36 0.25 -21.31
C LEU A 444 -17.66 -0.48 -21.69
N ALA A 445 -17.62 -1.18 -22.81
CA ALA A 445 -18.67 -2.04 -23.34
C ALA A 445 -18.09 -3.45 -23.55
N PRO A 446 -18.91 -4.46 -23.86
CA PRO A 446 -18.41 -5.80 -24.17
C PRO A 446 -17.30 -5.78 -25.22
N ALA A 447 -16.42 -6.79 -25.13
CA ALA A 447 -15.28 -6.96 -26.01
C ALA A 447 -15.68 -6.90 -27.49
N ALA A 448 -14.92 -6.14 -28.26
CA ALA A 448 -15.06 -6.01 -29.70
C ALA A 448 -13.71 -5.63 -30.33
N ASN A 449 -13.56 -5.86 -31.63
CA ASN A 449 -12.37 -5.43 -32.37
C ASN A 449 -12.43 -3.92 -32.62
N ARG A 450 -11.66 -3.16 -31.83
CA ARG A 450 -11.62 -1.70 -31.89
C ARG A 450 -10.26 -1.22 -32.36
N THR A 451 -10.23 -0.06 -32.99
CA THR A 451 -9.02 0.53 -33.54
C THR A 451 -8.81 1.94 -33.02
N LEU A 452 -7.56 2.28 -32.71
CA LEU A 452 -7.11 3.65 -32.45
C LEU A 452 -5.70 3.84 -33.01
N LEU A 453 -5.44 4.97 -33.67
CA LEU A 453 -4.15 5.24 -34.35
C LEU A 453 -3.67 4.11 -35.28
N GLY A 454 -4.60 3.38 -35.90
CA GLY A 454 -4.28 2.24 -36.79
C GLY A 454 -3.86 0.97 -36.05
N HIS A 455 -3.84 0.97 -34.72
CA HIS A 455 -3.62 -0.21 -33.88
C HIS A 455 -4.97 -0.88 -33.58
N ASN A 456 -5.08 -2.19 -33.83
CA ASN A 456 -6.31 -2.98 -33.64
C ASN A 456 -6.21 -3.77 -32.34
N LEU A 457 -7.25 -3.70 -31.52
CA LEU A 457 -7.33 -4.25 -30.18
C LEU A 457 -8.62 -5.02 -29.99
N ALA A 458 -8.52 -6.18 -29.34
CA ALA A 458 -9.65 -6.94 -28.83
C ALA A 458 -9.65 -7.00 -27.29
N THR A 459 -8.86 -6.13 -26.65
CA THR A 459 -8.56 -6.17 -25.22
C THR A 459 -9.44 -5.21 -24.42
N GLU A 460 -9.50 -5.42 -23.12
CA GLU A 460 -10.30 -4.60 -22.22
C GLU A 460 -9.55 -3.33 -21.81
N MET A 461 -8.25 -3.47 -21.54
CA MET A 461 -7.36 -2.38 -21.20
C MET A 461 -5.98 -2.57 -21.84
N LEU A 462 -5.43 -1.49 -22.37
CA LEU A 462 -4.05 -1.42 -22.81
C LEU A 462 -3.41 -0.16 -22.22
N VAL A 463 -2.25 -0.33 -21.59
CA VAL A 463 -1.32 0.76 -21.32
C VAL A 463 -0.01 0.42 -21.99
N ALA A 464 0.47 1.30 -22.86
CA ALA A 464 1.63 1.04 -23.69
C ALA A 464 2.51 2.27 -23.82
N ARG A 465 3.78 2.05 -24.21
CA ARG A 465 4.69 3.11 -24.64
C ARG A 465 4.92 3.02 -26.14
N PHE A 466 5.18 4.15 -26.77
CA PHE A 466 5.70 4.16 -28.14
C PHE A 466 7.22 4.08 -28.10
N ASP A 467 7.80 3.26 -28.95
CA ASP A 467 9.25 3.29 -29.17
C ASP A 467 9.67 4.42 -30.10
N ARG A 468 10.96 4.42 -30.47
CA ARG A 468 11.54 5.42 -31.37
C ARG A 468 11.10 5.26 -32.83
N HIS A 469 10.54 4.12 -33.19
CA HIS A 469 10.00 3.81 -34.52
C HIS A 469 8.49 4.07 -34.61
N GLY A 470 7.84 4.36 -33.48
CA GLY A 470 6.41 4.58 -33.39
C GLY A 470 5.60 3.29 -33.22
N GLU A 471 6.27 2.17 -32.93
CA GLU A 471 5.60 0.92 -32.59
C GLU A 471 5.06 0.97 -31.16
N VAL A 472 3.92 0.31 -30.95
CA VAL A 472 3.26 0.21 -29.65
C VAL A 472 3.88 -0.98 -28.90
N HIS A 473 4.50 -0.69 -27.75
CA HIS A 473 5.04 -1.69 -26.84
C HIS A 473 4.15 -1.74 -25.60
N PRO A 474 3.33 -2.79 -25.42
CA PRO A 474 2.49 -2.95 -24.24
C PRO A 474 3.32 -2.92 -22.96
N LEU A 475 2.85 -2.18 -21.97
CA LEU A 475 3.29 -2.25 -20.57
C LEU A 475 2.31 -3.08 -19.75
N LEU A 476 1.01 -2.98 -20.08
CA LEU A 476 -0.07 -3.80 -19.57
C LEU A 476 -1.06 -4.03 -20.71
N GLU A 477 -1.52 -5.27 -20.86
CA GLU A 477 -2.62 -5.62 -21.73
C GLU A 477 -3.52 -6.65 -21.02
N ILE A 478 -4.79 -6.31 -20.82
CA ILE A 478 -5.79 -7.16 -20.17
C ILE A 478 -6.76 -7.66 -21.24
N GLU A 479 -6.76 -8.97 -21.46
CA GLU A 479 -7.70 -9.63 -22.36
C GLU A 479 -9.07 -9.83 -21.70
N SER A 480 -10.12 -9.87 -22.52
CA SER A 480 -11.53 -10.01 -22.10
C SER A 480 -12.00 -11.44 -21.91
#